data_AF-A9CZM8-F1
#
_entry.id   AF-A9CZM8-F1
#
_cell.length_a   1.000
_cell.length_b   1.000
_cell.length_c   1.000
_cell.angle_alpha   90.00
_cell.angle_beta   90.00
_cell.angle_gamma   90.00
#
_symmetry.space_group_name_H-M   'P 1'
#
loop_
_entity.id
_entity.type
_entity.pdbx_description
1 polymer ?
#
loop_
_entity_poly.entity_id
_entity_poly.type
_entity_poly.pdbx_seq_one_letter_code
_entity_poly.pdbx_strand_id
1 'polypeptide(L)' 'FLSEWFWAIYFLGSDKGSISALRLSKLIEVNWRTARLILSKLRTAMGHRDSLYRLSGLIEIDDAFVGGKRKGKRGRGAAG' A
#
# COMPACT_ATOMS: atom_id res chain seq x y z
N PHE A 1 -17.07 -9.26 -11.71
CA PHE A 1 -15.64 -8.88 -11.81
C PHE A 1 -15.41 -7.39 -12.06
N LEU A 2 -16.01 -6.75 -13.08
CA LEU A 2 -15.73 -5.31 -13.36
C LEU A 2 -16.24 -4.38 -12.23
N SER A 3 -17.40 -4.68 -11.64
CA SER A 3 -17.96 -3.98 -10.47
C SER A 3 -17.00 -3.95 -9.27
N GLU A 4 -16.29 -5.05 -9.02
CA GLU A 4 -15.37 -5.21 -7.91
C GLU A 4 -14.11 -4.34 -8.10
N TRP A 5 -13.70 -4.09 -9.34
CA TRP A 5 -12.64 -3.12 -9.65
C TRP A 5 -13.06 -1.69 -9.35
N PHE A 6 -14.29 -1.29 -9.72
CA PHE A 6 -14.79 0.04 -9.40
C PHE A 6 -14.89 0.26 -7.88
N TRP A 7 -15.41 -0.72 -7.15
CA TRP A 7 -15.43 -0.66 -5.69
C TRP A 7 -14.04 -0.64 -5.07
N ALA A 8 -13.10 -1.43 -5.59
CA ALA A 8 -11.72 -1.40 -5.10
C ALA A 8 -11.05 -0.05 -5.31
N ILE A 9 -11.29 0.62 -6.45
CA ILE A 9 -10.79 1.97 -6.71
C ILE A 9 -11.43 2.98 -5.75
N TYR A 10 -12.75 2.91 -5.55
CA TYR A 10 -13.47 3.77 -4.62
C TYR A 10 -12.94 3.65 -3.19
N PHE A 11 -12.78 2.43 -2.68
CA PHE A 11 -12.28 2.20 -1.32
C PHE A 11 -10.80 2.54 -1.18
N LEU A 12 -9.98 2.36 -2.22
CA LEU A 12 -8.58 2.75 -2.20
C LEU A 12 -8.41 4.27 -2.10
N GLY A 13 -9.24 5.04 -2.81
CA GLY A 13 -9.18 6.51 -2.81
C GLY A 13 -9.88 7.17 -1.62
N SER A 14 -10.84 6.49 -0.98
CA SER A 14 -11.59 7.04 0.16
C SER A 14 -10.90 6.85 1.52
N ASP A 15 -9.90 5.96 1.60
CA ASP A 15 -9.18 5.65 2.83
C ASP A 15 -7.96 6.57 3.01
N LYS A 16 -7.80 7.15 4.21
CA LYS A 16 -6.71 8.12 4.52
C LYS A 16 -5.30 7.52 4.41
N GLY A 17 -5.13 6.21 4.60
CA GLY A 17 -3.82 5.55 4.72
C GLY A 17 -3.63 4.36 3.77
N SER A 18 -4.51 4.21 2.78
CA SER A 18 -4.71 3.02 1.95
C SER A 18 -5.37 1.84 2.68
N ILE A 19 -6.22 1.13 1.93
CA ILE A 19 -6.95 -0.02 2.44
C ILE A 19 -6.08 -1.30 2.50
N SER A 20 -6.27 -2.10 3.56
CA SER A 20 -5.64 -3.42 3.68
C SER A 20 -6.34 -4.45 2.80
N ALA A 21 -5.59 -5.43 2.28
CA ALA A 21 -6.15 -6.50 1.44
C ALA A 21 -7.23 -7.32 2.17
N LEU A 22 -7.11 -7.48 3.49
CA LEU A 22 -8.11 -8.16 4.31
C LEU A 22 -9.40 -7.37 4.48
N ARG A 23 -9.31 -6.04 4.59
CA ARG A 23 -10.51 -5.19 4.64
C ARG A 23 -11.18 -5.16 3.28
N LEU A 24 -10.40 -4.98 2.22
CA LEU A 24 -10.94 -4.98 0.85
C LEU A 24 -11.63 -6.32 0.53
N SER A 25 -11.02 -7.46 0.87
CA SER A 25 -11.61 -8.77 0.62
C SER A 25 -13.00 -8.94 1.25
N LYS A 26 -13.24 -8.33 2.42
CA LYS A 26 -14.54 -8.32 3.07
C LYS A 26 -15.53 -7.36 2.41
N LEU A 27 -15.08 -6.20 1.93
CA LEU A 27 -15.95 -5.18 1.33
C LEU A 27 -16.46 -5.56 -0.06
N ILE A 28 -15.64 -6.24 -0.86
CA ILE A 28 -16.01 -6.66 -2.23
C ILE A 28 -16.22 -8.18 -2.33
N GLU A 29 -16.30 -8.87 -1.19
CA GLU A 29 -16.64 -10.30 -1.07
C GLU A 29 -15.80 -11.26 -1.93
N VAL A 30 -14.50 -10.97 -2.06
CA VAL A 30 -13.55 -11.84 -2.75
C VAL A 30 -12.60 -12.50 -1.77
N ASN A 31 -11.93 -13.57 -2.20
CA ASN A 31 -10.86 -14.15 -1.39
C ASN A 31 -9.70 -13.15 -1.20
N TRP A 32 -8.97 -13.29 -0.10
CA TRP A 32 -7.86 -12.40 0.25
C TRP A 32 -6.78 -12.31 -0.84
N ARG A 33 -6.48 -13.41 -1.52
CA ARG A 33 -5.45 -13.42 -2.59
C ARG A 33 -5.88 -12.56 -3.77
N THR A 34 -7.15 -12.62 -4.17
CA THR A 34 -7.73 -11.78 -5.21
C THR A 34 -7.68 -10.31 -4.82
N ALA A 35 -8.12 -9.96 -3.60
CA ALA A 35 -8.05 -8.58 -3.11
C ALA A 35 -6.62 -8.04 -3.09
N ARG A 36 -5.65 -8.88 -2.69
CA ARG A 36 -4.22 -8.53 -2.73
C ARG A 36 -3.72 -8.28 -4.16
N LEU A 37 -4.12 -9.11 -5.13
CA LEU A 37 -3.74 -8.93 -6.54
C LEU A 37 -4.34 -7.64 -7.12
N ILE A 38 -5.60 -7.34 -6.82
CA ILE A 38 -6.26 -6.09 -7.23
C ILE A 38 -5.49 -4.90 -6.68
N LEU A 39 -5.23 -4.86 -5.37
CA LEU A 39 -4.48 -3.77 -4.75
C LEU A 39 -3.07 -3.62 -5.29
N SER A 40 -2.38 -4.72 -5.57
CA SER A 40 -1.04 -4.67 -6.16
C SER A 40 -1.07 -3.98 -7.52
N LYS A 41 -2.01 -4.36 -8.39
CA LYS A 41 -2.15 -3.76 -9.73
C LYS A 41 -2.52 -2.27 -9.66
N LEU A 42 -3.46 -1.90 -8.79
CA LEU A 42 -3.87 -0.51 -8.60
C LEU A 42 -2.70 0.35 -8.09
N ARG A 43 -1.98 -0.11 -7.05
CA ARG A 43 -0.83 0.60 -6.50
C ARG A 43 0.31 0.74 -7.50
N THR A 44 0.57 -0.28 -8.32
CA THR A 44 1.55 -0.19 -9.41
C THR A 44 1.14 0.84 -10.46
N ALA A 45 -0.14 0.87 -10.84
CA ALA A 45 -0.64 1.86 -11.80
C ALA A 45 -0.55 3.31 -11.24
N MET A 46 -0.89 3.51 -9.97
CA MET A 46 -0.73 4.80 -9.29
C MET A 46 0.74 5.22 -9.24
N GLY A 47 1.65 4.33 -8.83
CA GLY A 47 3.08 4.62 -8.80
C GLY A 47 3.67 4.95 -10.18
N HIS A 48 3.20 4.28 -11.23
CA HIS A 48 3.59 4.61 -12.60
C HIS A 48 3.09 6.00 -13.03
N ARG A 49 1.86 6.37 -12.64
CA ARG A 49 1.31 7.70 -12.90
C ARG A 49 2.11 8.78 -12.17
N ASP A 50 2.41 8.55 -10.89
CA ASP A 50 3.18 9.48 -10.06
C ASP A 50 4.60 9.65 -10.57
N SER A 51 5.24 8.60 -11.10
CA SER A 51 6.60 8.67 -11.64
C SER A 51 6.73 9.55 -12.88
N LEU A 52 5.61 9.91 -13.53
CA LEU A 52 5.62 10.88 -14.64
C LEU A 52 5.80 12.32 -14.14
N TYR A 53 5.55 12.57 -12.85
CA TYR A 53 5.70 13.86 -12.22
C TYR A 53 6.94 13.88 -11.33
N ARG A 54 7.72 14.95 -11.43
CA ARG A 54 8.84 15.19 -10.54
C ARG A 54 8.49 16.35 -9.61
N LEU A 55 8.52 16.10 -8.30
CA LEU A 55 8.40 17.16 -7.31
C LEU A 55 9.56 18.15 -7.49
N SER A 56 9.27 19.44 -7.40
CA SER A 56 10.23 20.54 -7.59
C SER A 56 9.99 21.65 -6.59
N GLY A 57 11.05 22.38 -6.23
CA GLY A 57 11.00 23.42 -5.20
C GLY A 57 11.47 22.90 -3.84
N LEU A 58 11.05 23.58 -2.76
CA LEU A 58 11.28 23.10 -1.40
C LEU A 58 10.31 21.94 -1.12
N ILE A 59 10.85 20.75 -0.85
CA ILE A 59 10.08 19.55 -0.56
C ILE A 59 10.25 19.24 0.93
N GLU A 60 9.15 19.30 1.67
CA GLU A 60 9.06 18.84 3.05
C GLU A 60 8.39 17.48 3.09
N ILE A 61 8.97 16.56 3.87
CA ILE A 61 8.42 15.22 4.07
C ILE A 61 8.20 15.05 5.57
N ASP A 62 6.95 15.05 5.99
CA ASP A 62 6.56 14.76 7.37
C ASP A 62 6.21 13.27 7.54
N ASP A 63 6.38 12.72 8.74
CA ASP A 63 6.05 11.33 9.10
C ASP A 63 6.62 10.21 8.18
N ALA A 64 7.80 10.40 7.59
CA ALA A 64 8.46 9.36 6.81
C ALA A 64 9.22 8.36 7.69
N PHE A 65 8.70 7.14 7.80
CA PHE A 65 9.44 6.01 8.35
C PHE A 65 10.15 5.22 7.24
N VAL A 66 11.45 5.43 7.08
CA VAL A 66 12.29 4.68 6.13
C VAL A 66 13.10 3.61 6.89
N GLY A 67 12.59 2.38 6.89
CA GLY A 67 13.32 1.19 7.33
C GLY A 67 12.60 0.36 8.41
N GLY A 68 11.99 -0.76 8.02
CA GLY A 68 11.37 -1.74 8.93
C GLY A 68 12.03 -3.11 8.85
N LYS A 69 12.29 -3.72 10.02
CA LYS A 69 13.03 -4.97 10.29
C LYS A 69 14.43 -5.06 9.67
N ARG A 70 15.43 -4.59 10.43
CA ARG A 70 16.80 -5.10 10.31
C ARG A 70 16.83 -6.54 10.84
N LYS A 71 17.55 -7.45 10.17
CA LYS A 71 17.91 -8.74 10.77
C LYS A 71 18.78 -8.44 12.00
N GLY A 72 18.20 -8.52 13.19
CA GLY A 72 18.97 -8.49 14.44
C GLY A 72 19.94 -9.67 14.50
N LYS A 73 21.06 -9.52 15.22
CA LYS A 73 21.94 -10.64 15.56
C LYS A 73 21.13 -11.61 16.42
N ARG A 74 21.02 -12.88 16.01
CA ARG A 74 20.34 -13.92 16.78
C ARG A 74 21.33 -14.50 17.79
N GLY A 75 21.10 -14.30 19.09
CA GLY A 75 21.96 -14.83 20.16
C GLY A 75 22.23 -13.86 21.31
N ARG A 76 23.03 -14.27 22.30
CA ARG A 76 23.43 -13.42 23.44
C ARG A 76 24.23 -12.21 22.96
N GLY A 77 23.83 -11.01 23.38
CA GLY A 77 24.44 -9.73 23.00
C GLY A 77 23.68 -8.92 21.93
N ALA A 78 22.43 -9.28 21.62
CA ALA A 78 21.57 -8.40 20.86
C ALA A 78 21.23 -7.16 21.70
N ALA A 79 21.59 -5.97 21.22
CA ALA A 79 21.03 -4.73 21.71
C ALA A 79 19.53 -4.76 21.36
N GLY A 80 18.69 -4.81 22.40
CA GLY A 80 17.25 -4.62 22.26
C GLY A 80 16.93 -3.26 21.68
#